data_AF-A0A2V5UXY2-F1
#
_entry.id   AF-A0A2V5UXY2-F1
#
_cell.length_a   1.000
_cell.length_b   1.000
_cell.length_c   1.000
_cell.angle_alpha   90.00
_cell.angle_beta   90.00
_cell.angle_gamma   90.00
#
_symmetry.space_group_name_H-M   'P 1'
#
loop_
_entity.id
_entity.type
_entity.pdbx_description
1 polymer ?
#
loop_
_entity_poly.entity_id
_entity_poly.type
_entity_poly.pdbx_seq_one_letter_code
_entity_poly.pdbx_strand_id
1 'polypeptide(L)'
;MRNRFFLEQLQSPLRYEPEVLELSKVSARAGSGEINGYFAMQPEAEDSPFTTSVTFRNVLADQIVTDAGGPKGTVQGKLEGNFEASGKTADPDALIGKGAIFLRDGRVQQYSLLVLLGQILQ
;
A
#
# COMPACT_ATOMS: atom_id res chain seq x y z
N MET A 1 16.59 -2.72 -6.32
CA MET A 1 15.21 -2.73 -5.80
C MET A 1 14.37 -1.82 -6.69
N ARG A 2 13.22 -2.29 -7.20
CA ARG A 2 12.24 -1.40 -7.82
C ARG A 2 11.22 -1.13 -6.72
N ASN A 3 11.26 0.06 -6.11
CA ASN A 3 10.27 0.50 -5.14
C ASN A 3 8.98 0.87 -5.89
N ARG A 4 8.35 -0.12 -6.54
CA ARG A 4 7.16 0.09 -7.35
C ARG A 4 6.09 -0.90 -6.90
N PHE A 5 4.98 -0.34 -6.46
CA PHE A 5 3.75 -1.06 -6.22
C PHE A 5 2.88 -0.94 -7.46
N PHE A 6 2.40 -2.08 -7.98
CA PHE A 6 1.58 -2.11 -9.20
C PHE A 6 0.14 -2.44 -8.86
N LEU A 7 -0.77 -1.64 -9.41
CA LEU A 7 -2.20 -1.91 -9.42
C LEU A 7 -2.57 -2.52 -10.76
N GLU A 8 -3.29 -3.63 -10.72
CA GLU A 8 -3.89 -4.30 -11.86
C GLU A 8 -5.37 -3.93 -11.96
N GLN A 9 -5.91 -3.91 -13.18
CA GLN A 9 -7.36 -3.71 -13.41
C GLN A 9 -7.94 -2.46 -12.73
N LEU A 10 -7.16 -1.36 -12.70
CA LEU A 10 -7.59 -0.09 -12.10
C LEU A 10 -8.81 0.47 -12.84
N GLN A 11 -9.87 0.72 -12.08
CA GLN A 11 -11.13 1.31 -12.55
C GLN A 11 -11.59 2.38 -11.56
N SER A 12 -12.01 3.54 -12.07
CA SER A 12 -12.69 4.57 -11.28
C SER A 12 -13.44 5.52 -12.21
N PRO A 13 -14.60 6.05 -11.80
CA PRO A 13 -15.07 7.31 -12.34
C PRO A 13 -13.99 8.38 -12.15
N LEU A 14 -13.74 9.18 -13.19
CA LEU A 14 -12.80 10.29 -13.18
C LEU A 14 -13.59 11.59 -13.32
N ARG A 15 -13.46 12.48 -12.33
CA ARG A 15 -13.90 13.87 -12.44
C ARG A 15 -12.67 14.75 -12.53
N TYR A 16 -12.60 15.56 -13.58
CA TYR A 16 -11.48 16.46 -13.83
C TYR A 16 -11.98 17.84 -14.22
N GLU A 17 -11.78 18.79 -13.33
CA GLU A 17 -12.16 20.19 -13.43
C GLU A 17 -10.99 21.04 -12.88
N PRO A 18 -10.91 22.35 -13.18
CA PRO A 18 -9.85 23.24 -12.68
C PRO A 18 -9.63 23.14 -11.16
N GLU A 19 -10.71 23.05 -10.39
CA GLU A 19 -10.66 23.01 -8.94
C GLU A 19 -10.51 21.59 -8.36
N VAL A 20 -10.73 20.54 -9.16
CA VAL A 20 -10.76 19.15 -8.65
C VAL A 20 -10.31 18.11 -9.67
N LEU A 21 -9.39 17.25 -9.23
CA LEU A 21 -9.14 15.94 -9.83
C LEU A 21 -9.58 14.87 -8.82
N GLU A 22 -10.60 14.08 -9.17
CA GLU A 22 -11.20 13.09 -8.28
C GLU A 22 -11.35 11.72 -8.96
N LEU A 23 -10.92 10.69 -8.23
CA LEU A 23 -11.19 9.27 -8.47
C LEU A 23 -12.12 8.78 -7.36
N SER A 24 -13.43 8.91 -7.59
CA SER A 24 -14.44 8.77 -6.53
C SER A 24 -14.68 7.34 -6.06
N LYS A 25 -14.34 6.35 -6.89
CA LYS A 25 -14.54 4.92 -6.58
C LYS A 25 -13.49 4.08 -7.26
N VAL A 26 -12.28 4.11 -6.71
CA VAL A 26 -11.18 3.27 -7.17
C VAL A 26 -11.46 1.81 -6.82
N SER A 27 -11.34 0.94 -7.82
CA SER A 27 -11.31 -0.51 -7.70
C SER A 27 -10.13 -1.03 -8.50
N ALA A 28 -9.29 -1.86 -7.89
CA ALA A 28 -8.11 -2.45 -8.51
C ALA A 28 -7.75 -3.77 -7.83
N ARG A 29 -6.71 -4.43 -8.33
CA ARG A 29 -6.12 -5.62 -7.73
C ARG A 29 -4.62 -5.42 -7.50
N ALA A 30 -4.10 -6.05 -6.46
CA ALA A 30 -2.67 -6.15 -6.20
C ALA A 30 -2.39 -7.42 -5.41
N GLY A 31 -1.32 -8.14 -5.76
CA GLY A 31 -0.98 -9.40 -5.08
C GLY A 31 -2.14 -10.40 -5.05
N SER A 32 -2.91 -10.51 -6.14
CA SER A 32 -4.17 -11.29 -6.23
C SER A 32 -5.33 -10.83 -5.32
N GLY A 33 -5.13 -9.84 -4.46
CA GLY A 33 -6.16 -9.24 -3.61
C GLY A 33 -6.93 -8.12 -4.28
N GLU A 34 -7.86 -7.55 -3.53
CA GLU A 34 -8.69 -6.42 -3.93
C GLU A 34 -8.20 -5.14 -3.27
N ILE A 35 -8.13 -4.07 -4.04
CA ILE A 35 -7.84 -2.71 -3.59
C ILE A 35 -9.05 -1.85 -3.94
N ASN A 36 -9.61 -1.17 -2.96
CA ASN A 36 -10.65 -0.18 -3.15
C ASN A 36 -10.18 1.15 -2.57
N GLY A 37 -10.63 2.26 -3.12
CA GLY A 37 -10.23 3.55 -2.58
C GLY A 37 -10.94 4.74 -3.16
N TYR A 38 -10.43 5.88 -2.72
CA TYR A 38 -10.84 7.21 -3.08
C TYR A 38 -9.60 8.08 -3.18
N PHE A 39 -9.61 9.00 -4.14
CA PHE A 39 -8.60 10.04 -4.24
C PHE A 39 -9.26 11.33 -4.71
N ALA A 40 -8.92 12.44 -4.08
CA ALA A 40 -9.23 13.76 -4.60
C ALA A 40 -8.09 14.73 -4.32
N MET A 41 -7.81 15.61 -5.27
CA MET A 41 -6.87 16.70 -5.12
C MET A 41 -7.44 17.98 -5.71
N GLN A 42 -6.97 19.12 -5.19
CA GLN A 42 -7.26 20.45 -5.72
C GLN A 42 -6.02 20.93 -6.48
N PRO A 43 -5.93 20.74 -7.81
CA PRO A 43 -4.69 20.99 -8.55
C PRO A 43 -4.29 22.47 -8.56
N GLU A 44 -5.25 23.39 -8.63
CA GLU A 44 -5.00 24.83 -8.71
C GLU A 44 -4.85 25.52 -7.34
N ALA A 45 -5.14 24.82 -6.24
CA ALA A 45 -4.91 25.35 -4.90
C ALA A 45 -3.41 25.29 -4.53
N GLU A 46 -3.00 26.16 -3.59
CA GLU A 46 -1.61 26.22 -3.11
C GLU A 46 -1.13 24.85 -2.61
N ASP A 47 0.06 24.45 -3.08
CA ASP A 47 0.69 23.14 -2.84
C ASP A 47 -0.11 21.91 -3.30
N SER A 48 -1.22 22.13 -4.00
CA SER A 48 -2.18 21.14 -4.50
C SER A 48 -2.56 20.08 -3.45
N PRO A 49 -3.36 20.44 -2.44
CA PRO A 49 -3.72 19.53 -1.36
C PRO A 49 -4.53 18.35 -1.91
N PHE A 50 -4.29 17.19 -1.32
CA PHE A 50 -5.01 15.97 -1.67
C PHE A 50 -5.47 15.20 -0.43
N THR A 51 -6.47 14.35 -0.65
CA THR A 51 -6.95 13.35 0.30
C THR A 51 -7.06 12.02 -0.40
N THR A 52 -6.81 10.94 0.35
CA THR A 52 -6.95 9.59 -0.15
C THR A 52 -7.43 8.66 0.95
N SER A 53 -8.23 7.67 0.55
CA SER A 53 -8.52 6.53 1.40
C SER A 53 -8.36 5.25 0.59
N VAL A 54 -7.82 4.23 1.23
CA VAL A 54 -7.58 2.92 0.61
C VAL A 54 -8.03 1.85 1.59
N THR A 55 -8.69 0.82 1.07
CA THR A 55 -8.95 -0.43 1.76
C THR A 55 -8.46 -1.57 0.89
N PHE A 56 -7.76 -2.53 1.48
CA PHE A 56 -7.26 -3.69 0.76
C PHE A 56 -7.58 -4.97 1.51
N ARG A 57 -7.87 -6.04 0.77
CA ARG A 57 -8.23 -7.35 1.32
C ARG A 57 -7.64 -8.47 0.49
N ASN A 58 -7.29 -9.58 1.16
CA ASN A 58 -6.77 -10.79 0.53
C ASN A 58 -5.52 -10.58 -0.34
N VAL A 59 -4.70 -9.56 -0.06
CA VAL A 59 -3.48 -9.27 -0.81
C VAL A 59 -2.37 -10.23 -0.36
N LEU A 60 -1.78 -11.00 -1.26
CA LEU A 60 -0.71 -11.94 -0.93
C LEU A 60 0.58 -11.20 -0.58
N ALA A 61 1.02 -11.31 0.68
CA ALA A 61 2.21 -10.61 1.16
C ALA A 61 3.47 -10.97 0.36
N ASP A 62 3.63 -12.26 0.05
CA ASP A 62 4.79 -12.77 -0.71
C ASP A 62 4.85 -12.19 -2.12
N GLN A 63 3.69 -12.00 -2.76
CA GLN A 63 3.61 -11.44 -4.10
C GLN A 63 4.03 -9.96 -4.08
N ILE A 64 3.57 -9.19 -3.09
CA ILE A 64 3.98 -7.78 -2.95
C ILE A 64 5.49 -7.65 -2.75
N VAL A 65 6.09 -8.49 -1.92
CA VAL A 65 7.55 -8.50 -1.71
C VAL A 65 8.27 -8.88 -3.00
N THR A 66 7.80 -9.90 -3.70
CA THR A 66 8.41 -10.39 -4.94
C THR A 66 8.32 -9.34 -6.06
N ASP A 67 7.18 -8.65 -6.20
CA ASP A 67 6.95 -7.61 -7.22
C ASP A 67 7.85 -6.38 -7.00
N ALA A 68 8.17 -6.07 -5.74
CA ALA A 68 9.15 -5.04 -5.38
C ALA A 68 10.62 -5.47 -5.64
N GLY A 69 10.83 -6.72 -6.06
CA GLY A 69 12.14 -7.33 -6.29
C GLY A 69 12.81 -7.88 -5.02
N GLY A 70 12.02 -8.14 -3.97
CA GLY A 70 12.46 -8.81 -2.76
C GLY A 70 12.51 -10.35 -2.91
N PRO A 71 13.10 -11.05 -1.93
CA PRO A 71 13.19 -12.50 -1.97
C PRO A 71 11.82 -13.16 -1.75
N LYS A 72 11.47 -14.10 -2.62
CA LYS A 72 10.29 -14.93 -2.46
C LYS A 72 10.37 -15.76 -1.18
N GLY A 73 9.24 -15.92 -0.50
CA GLY A 73 9.08 -16.68 0.74
C GLY A 73 9.40 -15.89 2.01
N THR A 74 9.80 -14.62 1.93
CA THR A 74 10.18 -13.81 3.10
C THR A 74 9.00 -13.59 4.03
N VAL A 75 7.82 -13.29 3.47
CA VAL A 75 6.57 -13.09 4.21
C VAL A 75 5.47 -13.87 3.51
N GLN A 76 4.83 -14.76 4.24
CA GLN A 76 3.65 -15.51 3.80
C GLN A 76 2.41 -15.02 4.55
N GLY A 77 1.25 -15.22 3.94
CA GLY A 77 -0.05 -14.81 4.48
C GLY A 77 -0.73 -13.77 3.61
N LYS A 78 -1.86 -13.27 4.10
CA LYS A 78 -2.70 -12.28 3.41
C LYS A 78 -2.70 -10.96 4.18
N LEU A 79 -2.47 -9.88 3.47
CA LEU A 79 -2.56 -8.52 3.97
C LEU A 79 -4.00 -8.01 3.81
N GLU A 80 -4.49 -7.41 4.88
CA GLU A 80 -5.76 -6.69 4.93
C GLU A 80 -5.54 -5.37 5.67
N GLY A 81 -6.32 -4.35 5.34
CA GLY A 81 -6.16 -3.09 6.04
C GLY A 81 -6.87 -1.92 5.39
N ASN A 82 -6.69 -0.78 6.01
CA ASN A 82 -7.14 0.50 5.50
C ASN A 82 -6.12 1.58 5.83
N PHE A 83 -6.20 2.67 5.08
CA PHE A 83 -5.43 3.88 5.32
C PHE A 83 -6.22 5.08 4.79
N GLU A 84 -6.22 6.15 5.57
CA GLU A 84 -6.75 7.46 5.22
C GLU A 84 -5.64 8.47 5.42
N ALA A 85 -5.41 9.32 4.42
CA ALA A 85 -4.44 10.39 4.54
C ALA A 85 -4.80 11.62 3.74
N SER A 86 -4.16 12.70 4.14
CA SER A 86 -4.12 13.97 3.43
C SER A 86 -2.68 14.43 3.30
N GLY A 87 -2.39 15.22 2.28
CA GLY A 87 -1.07 15.78 2.09
C GLY A 87 -1.08 16.88 1.03
N LYS A 88 0.11 17.30 0.65
CA LYS A 88 0.37 18.30 -0.38
C LYS A 88 1.26 17.67 -1.45
N THR A 89 0.98 17.86 -2.73
CA THR A 89 1.86 17.25 -3.76
C THR A 89 3.21 17.95 -3.84
N ALA A 90 3.29 19.21 -3.37
CA ALA A 90 4.54 19.96 -3.31
C ALA A 90 5.45 19.56 -2.12
N ASP A 91 4.91 18.85 -1.12
CA ASP A 91 5.65 18.43 0.07
C ASP A 91 5.41 16.94 0.37
N PRO A 92 6.37 16.06 0.01
CA PRO A 92 6.24 14.62 0.25
C PRO A 92 6.26 14.25 1.73
N ASP A 93 6.78 15.13 2.61
CA ASP A 93 6.84 14.90 4.06
C ASP A 93 5.56 15.39 4.77
N ALA A 94 4.68 16.10 4.07
CA ALA A 94 3.39 16.56 4.58
C ALA A 94 2.28 15.49 4.58
N LEU A 95 2.60 14.24 4.21
CA LEU A 95 1.62 13.15 4.25
C LEU A 95 1.28 12.78 5.70
N ILE A 96 0.05 13.09 6.11
CA ILE A 96 -0.46 12.79 7.44
C ILE A 96 -1.69 11.92 7.30
N GLY A 97 -1.73 10.83 8.06
CA GLY A 97 -2.81 9.88 7.98
C GLY A 97 -2.86 8.90 9.12
N LYS A 98 -3.86 8.03 9.07
CA LYS A 98 -4.09 6.93 9.99
C LYS A 98 -4.45 5.69 9.19
N GLY A 99 -4.17 4.52 9.75
CA GLY A 99 -4.51 3.28 9.09
C GLY A 99 -4.10 2.09 9.94
N ALA A 100 -4.47 0.92 9.46
CA ALA A 100 -4.08 -0.34 10.05
C ALA A 100 -3.78 -1.36 8.96
N ILE A 101 -2.73 -2.14 9.18
CA ILE A 101 -2.34 -3.26 8.33
C ILE A 101 -2.35 -4.51 9.20
N PHE A 102 -3.04 -5.54 8.73
CA PHE A 102 -3.17 -6.83 9.38
C PHE A 102 -2.59 -7.91 8.46
N LEU A 103 -1.71 -8.74 9.00
CA LEU A 103 -1.25 -9.95 8.34
C LEU A 103 -2.05 -11.14 8.89
N ARG A 104 -2.91 -11.73 8.05
CA ARG A 104 -3.68 -12.94 8.35
C ARG A 104 -2.89 -14.16 7.93
N ASP A 105 -2.92 -15.19 8.78
CA ASP A 105 -2.24 -16.48 8.58
C ASP A 105 -0.75 -16.31 8.25
N GLY A 106 -0.14 -15.33 8.93
CA GLY A 106 1.19 -14.83 8.63
C GLY A 106 2.32 -15.77 9.05
N ARG A 107 3.32 -15.93 8.19
CA ARG A 107 4.62 -16.49 8.57
C ARG A 107 5.72 -15.60 8.01
N VAL A 108 6.61 -15.14 8.88
CA VAL A 108 7.80 -14.40 8.47
C VAL A 108 8.98 -15.34 8.63
N GLN A 109 9.80 -15.51 7.59
CA GLN A 109 11.05 -16.23 7.77
C GLN A 109 11.95 -15.41 8.69
N GLN A 110 12.15 -15.91 9.92
CA GLN A 110 13.24 -15.42 10.77
C GLN A 110 14.55 -15.79 10.11
N TYR A 111 15.38 -14.80 9.80
CA TYR A 111 16.77 -15.03 9.44
C TYR A 111 17.41 -15.96 10.48
N SER A 112 17.92 -17.10 10.02
CA SER A 112 18.46 -18.19 10.84
C SER A 112 19.61 -17.79 11.77
N LEU A 113 20.11 -16.55 11.70
CA LEU A 113 21.15 -16.02 12.55
C LEU A 113 20.73 -15.97 14.04
N LEU A 114 19.46 -15.68 14.34
CA LEU A 114 18.96 -15.64 15.73
C LEU A 114 18.76 -17.04 16.33
N VAL A 115 18.42 -18.03 15.50
CA VAL A 115 18.33 -19.44 15.92
C VAL A 115 19.72 -20.03 16.14
N LEU A 116 20.69 -19.70 15.27
CA LEU A 116 22.07 -20.15 15.39
C LEU A 116 22.77 -19.60 16.64
N LEU A 117 22.52 -18.34 17.02
CA LEU A 117 23.06 -17.77 18.26
C LEU A 117 22.50 -18.47 19.52
N GLY A 118 21.24 -18.91 19.48
CA GLY A 118 20.64 -19.70 20.57
C GLY A 118 21.24 -21.10 20.73
N GLN A 119 21.79 -21.70 19.66
CA GLN A 119 22.47 -23.00 19.70
C GLN A 119 23.96 -22.89 20.09
N ILE A 120 24.59 -21.73 19.87
CA ILE A 120 25.99 -21.47 20.27
C ILE A 120 26.11 -21.11 21.77
N LEU A 121 25.01 -20.66 22.39
CA LEU A 121 24.96 -20.26 23.79
C LEU A 121 24.38 -21.35 24.73
N GLN A 122 24.20 -22.59 24.23
CA GLN A 122 23.93 -23.79 25.04
C GLN A 122 25.20 -24.64 25.15
#